data_AF-A0A940U399-F1
#
_entry.id   AF-A0A940U399-F1
#
_cell.length_a   1.000
_cell.length_b   1.000
_cell.length_c   1.000
_cell.angle_alpha   90.00
_cell.angle_beta   90.00
_cell.angle_gamma   90.00
#
_symmetry.space_group_name_H-M   'P 1'
#
loop_
_entity.id
_entity.type
_entity.pdbx_description
1 polymer ?
#
loop_
_entity_poly.entity_id
_entity_poly.type
_entity_poly.pdbx_seq_one_letter_code
_entity_poly.pdbx_strand_id
1 'polypeptide(L)'
;MKCDFCSSPAVEVVYPADSCRMFIFDGPGLKGIGDSIGGWVACAMCARLIDLKDRDGLAKRSAETMPEVSAGGLSKDETFLIISTIQREMFWAHMKGQGIRFCGFN
;
A
#
# COMPACT_ATOMS: atom_id res chain seq x y z
N MET A 1 -11.86 6.30 4.50
CA MET A 1 -10.70 5.38 4.47
C MET A 1 -10.65 4.74 3.08
N LYS A 2 -9.47 4.60 2.48
CA LYS A 2 -9.29 3.96 1.15
C LYS A 2 -8.23 2.87 1.29
N CYS A 3 -8.26 1.89 0.40
CA CYS A 3 -7.26 0.83 0.33
C CYS A 3 -5.88 1.43 0.03
N ASP A 4 -4.89 1.15 0.88
CA ASP A 4 -3.53 1.69 0.75
C ASP A 4 -2.79 1.16 -0.50
N PHE A 5 -3.32 0.12 -1.14
CA PHE A 5 -2.70 -0.52 -2.30
C PHE A 5 -3.31 -0.08 -3.63
N CYS A 6 -4.61 0.25 -3.67
CA CYS A 6 -5.29 0.53 -4.94
C CYS A 6 -6.25 1.71 -4.88
N SER A 7 -6.26 2.46 -3.78
CA SER A 7 -7.15 3.60 -3.54
C SER A 7 -8.66 3.31 -3.60
N SER A 8 -9.07 2.03 -3.68
CA SER A 8 -10.48 1.62 -3.60
C SER A 8 -11.12 2.11 -2.29
N PRO A 9 -12.34 2.67 -2.30
CA PRO A 9 -13.03 3.07 -1.08
C PRO A 9 -13.56 1.89 -0.26
N ALA A 10 -13.64 0.69 -0.84
CA ALA A 10 -14.21 -0.50 -0.20
C ALA A 10 -13.15 -1.27 0.62
N VAL A 11 -12.77 -0.70 1.77
CA VAL A 11 -11.81 -1.30 2.71
C VAL A 11 -12.48 -2.39 3.56
N GLU A 12 -11.83 -3.54 3.70
CA GLU A 12 -12.36 -4.71 4.42
C GLU A 12 -11.38 -5.34 5.42
N VAL A 13 -10.08 -5.08 5.29
CA VAL A 13 -9.05 -5.74 6.10
C VAL A 13 -8.04 -4.73 6.61
N VAL A 14 -7.62 -4.87 7.87
CA VAL A 14 -6.49 -4.15 8.46
C VAL A 14 -5.35 -5.13 8.71
N TYR A 15 -4.17 -4.82 8.20
CA TYR A 15 -2.93 -5.53 8.47
C TYR A 15 -2.12 -4.73 9.49
N PRO A 16 -2.02 -5.18 10.75
CA PRO A 16 -1.17 -4.51 11.73
C PRO A 16 0.25 -4.36 11.20
N ALA A 17 0.90 -3.23 11.44
CA ALA A 17 2.29 -2.99 11.06
C ALA A 17 3.01 -2.24 12.18
N ASP A 18 4.33 -2.39 12.26
CA ASP A 18 5.15 -1.47 13.04
C ASP A 18 4.92 -0.04 12.53
N SER A 19 4.95 0.96 13.43
CA SER A 19 4.90 2.37 13.03
C SER A 19 6.02 2.64 12.01
N CYS A 20 5.65 2.93 10.77
CA CYS A 20 6.60 3.12 9.68
C CYS A 20 6.74 4.62 9.40
N ARG A 21 7.97 5.13 9.45
CA ARG A 21 8.30 6.52 9.07
C ARG A 21 8.27 6.62 7.55
N MET A 22 7.21 7.19 7.01
CA MET A 22 7.11 7.49 5.59
C MET A 22 7.81 8.81 5.31
N PHE A 23 8.82 8.77 4.43
CA PHE A 23 9.51 9.95 3.94
C PHE A 23 8.72 10.53 2.75
N ILE A 24 8.14 11.71 2.93
CA ILE A 24 7.49 12.42 1.83
C ILE A 24 8.56 13.24 1.12
N PHE A 25 8.87 12.87 -0.12
CA PHE A 25 9.72 13.64 -1.02
C PHE A 25 8.85 14.54 -1.88
N ASP A 26 9.01 15.86 -1.72
CA ASP A 26 8.36 16.87 -2.56
C ASP A 26 9.42 17.89 -3.01
N GLY A 27 10.00 17.66 -4.20
CA GLY A 27 11.11 18.43 -4.75
C GLY A 27 12.51 18.03 -4.23
N PRO A 28 13.56 18.87 -4.43
CA PRO A 28 14.95 18.52 -4.11
C PRO A 28 15.29 18.51 -2.60
N GLY A 29 14.29 18.35 -1.74
CA GLY A 29 14.47 18.33 -0.29
C GLY A 29 13.44 17.45 0.42
N LEU A 30 13.88 16.79 1.50
CA LEU A 30 13.05 16.01 2.41
C LEU A 30 12.22 16.99 3.27
N LYS A 31 10.89 17.03 3.12
CA LYS A 31 10.06 18.05 3.80
C LYS A 31 9.18 17.51 4.94
N GLY A 32 9.16 16.20 5.18
CA GLY A 32 8.40 15.64 6.30
C GLY A 32 8.76 14.20 6.65
N ILE A 33 8.71 13.92 7.96
CA ILE A 33 8.63 12.57 8.53
C ILE A 33 7.14 12.38 8.85
N GLY A 34 6.43 11.59 8.05
CA GLY A 34 5.08 11.15 8.40
C GLY A 34 5.18 9.85 9.17
N ASP A 35 4.68 9.79 10.40
CA ASP A 35 4.47 8.52 11.08
C ASP A 35 3.14 7.94 10.59
N SER A 36 3.18 6.82 9.85
CA SER A 36 1.96 6.01 9.67
C SER A 36 1.78 5.20 10.94
N ILE A 37 1.06 5.78 11.91
CA ILE A 37 0.63 5.09 13.14
C ILE A 37 -0.67 4.36 12.78
N GLY A 38 -0.56 3.08 12.47
CA GLY A 38 -1.74 2.26 12.18
C GLY A 38 -1.45 1.20 11.13
N GLY A 39 -2.18 0.08 11.21
CA GLY A 39 -2.09 -0.99 10.23
C GLY A 39 -2.48 -0.52 8.83
N TRP A 40 -1.99 -1.25 7.82
CA TRP A 40 -2.33 -1.02 6.42
C TRP A 40 -3.71 -1.56 6.14
N VAL A 41 -4.51 -0.82 5.38
CA VAL A 41 -5.88 -1.18 5.08
C VAL A 41 -6.04 -1.62 3.63
N ALA A 42 -6.73 -2.73 3.41
CA ALA A 42 -6.90 -3.35 2.10
C ALA A 42 -8.36 -3.61 1.78
N CYS A 43 -8.72 -3.49 0.50
CA CYS A 43 -9.95 -4.04 -0.04
C CYS A 43 -9.85 -5.57 -0.22
N ALA A 44 -10.97 -6.25 -0.42
CA ALA A 44 -11.03 -7.71 -0.60
C ALA A 44 -10.00 -8.26 -1.60
N MET A 45 -9.85 -7.58 -2.74
CA MET A 45 -8.95 -8.03 -3.81
C MET A 45 -7.47 -7.92 -3.40
N CYS A 46 -7.08 -6.79 -2.82
CA CYS A 46 -5.70 -6.59 -2.36
C CYS A 46 -5.39 -7.51 -1.17
N ALA A 47 -6.35 -7.69 -0.25
CA ALA A 47 -6.22 -8.64 0.84
C ALA A 47 -6.00 -10.07 0.34
N ARG A 48 -6.72 -10.50 -0.71
CA ARG A 48 -6.50 -11.82 -1.32
C ARG A 48 -5.08 -11.99 -1.86
N LEU A 49 -4.53 -10.97 -2.52
CA LEU A 49 -3.16 -11.01 -3.03
C LEU A 49 -2.15 -11.06 -1.87
N ILE A 50 -2.43 -10.34 -0.78
CA ILE A 50 -1.60 -10.36 0.42
C ILE A 50 -1.64 -11.74 1.10
N ASP A 51 -2.83 -12.31 1.26
CA ASP A 51 -3.05 -13.63 1.88
C ASP A 51 -2.35 -14.75 1.09
N LEU A 52 -2.31 -14.63 -0.25
CA LEU A 52 -1.57 -15.52 -1.15
C LEU A 52 -0.07 -15.24 -1.21
N LYS A 53 0.41 -14.17 -0.57
CA LYS A 53 1.79 -13.66 -0.68
C LYS A 53 2.20 -13.34 -2.12
N ASP A 54 1.23 -12.99 -2.97
CA ASP A 54 1.45 -12.60 -4.36
C ASP A 54 1.90 -11.13 -4.42
N ARG A 55 3.20 -10.92 -4.17
CA ARG A 55 3.82 -9.59 -4.12
C ARG A 55 3.78 -8.89 -5.46
N ASP A 56 4.08 -9.61 -6.54
CA ASP A 56 4.13 -9.05 -7.89
C ASP A 56 2.72 -8.74 -8.39
N GLY A 57 1.74 -9.61 -8.13
CA GLY A 57 0.34 -9.35 -8.43
C GLY A 57 -0.20 -8.14 -7.68
N LEU A 58 0.15 -7.97 -6.40
CA LEU A 58 -0.21 -6.79 -5.61
C LEU A 58 0.43 -5.52 -6.18
N ALA A 59 1.72 -5.52 -6.47
CA ALA A 59 2.44 -4.37 -7.02
C ALA A 59 1.92 -3.99 -8.41
N LYS A 60 1.64 -4.97 -9.27
CA LYS A 60 1.07 -4.75 -10.60
C LYS A 60 -0.31 -4.11 -10.51
N ARG A 61 -1.19 -4.66 -9.68
CA ARG A 61 -2.52 -4.10 -9.45
C ARG A 61 -2.43 -2.67 -8.93
N SER A 62 -1.55 -2.43 -7.97
CA SER A 62 -1.29 -1.10 -7.41
C SER A 62 -0.85 -0.11 -8.50
N ALA A 63 0.08 -0.51 -9.37
CA ALA A 63 0.56 0.32 -10.49
C ALA A 63 -0.54 0.64 -11.50
N GLU A 64 -1.47 -0.27 -11.74
CA GLU A 64 -2.58 -0.07 -12.68
C GLU A 64 -3.69 0.82 -12.11
N THR A 65 -3.80 0.94 -10.79
CA THR A 65 -4.97 1.53 -10.11
C THR A 65 -4.67 2.80 -9.32
N MET A 66 -3.39 3.16 -9.12
CA MET A 66 -3.00 4.41 -8.45
C MET A 66 -2.65 5.49 -9.47
N PRO A 67 -3.60 6.39 -9.81
CA PRO A 67 -3.40 7.42 -10.82
C PRO A 67 -2.33 8.45 -10.42
N GLU A 68 -2.10 8.64 -9.12
CA GLU A 68 -1.16 9.63 -8.56
C GLU A 68 0.30 9.30 -8.89
N VAL A 69 0.66 8.00 -8.97
CA VAL A 69 2.02 7.58 -9.36
C VAL A 69 2.22 7.78 -10.87
N SER A 70 1.17 7.60 -11.67
CA SER A 70 1.21 7.83 -13.12
C SER A 70 1.19 9.31 -13.52
N ALA A 71 0.72 10.21 -12.65
CA ALA A 71 0.61 11.64 -12.93
C ALA A 71 1.97 12.34 -13.08
N GLY A 72 3.07 11.72 -12.63
CA GLY A 72 4.44 12.21 -12.78
C GLY A 72 5.09 11.93 -14.14
N GLY A 73 4.37 11.33 -15.11
CA GLY A 73 4.92 10.99 -16.43
C GLY A 73 5.83 9.75 -16.45
N LEU A 74 5.79 8.95 -15.38
CA LEU A 74 6.55 7.69 -15.28
C LEU A 74 5.96 6.62 -16.19
N SER A 75 6.83 5.76 -16.73
CA SER A 75 6.41 4.56 -17.44
C SER A 75 5.73 3.56 -16.49
N LYS A 76 5.04 2.57 -17.07
CA LYS A 76 4.41 1.48 -16.30
C LYS A 76 5.45 0.68 -15.51
N ASP A 77 6.63 0.47 -16.08
CA ASP A 77 7.70 -0.30 -15.45
C ASP A 77 8.34 0.46 -14.29
N GLU A 78 8.56 1.78 -14.45
CA GLU A 78 9.03 2.64 -13.36
C GLU A 78 8.01 2.74 -12.23
N THR A 79 6.73 2.87 -12.57
CA THR A 79 5.62 2.88 -11.61
C THR A 79 5.56 1.57 -10.83
N PHE A 80 5.67 0.43 -11.52
CA PHE A 80 5.74 -0.89 -10.89
C PHE A 80 6.96 -1.02 -9.97
N LEU A 81 8.14 -0.55 -10.39
CA LEU A 81 9.36 -0.63 -9.61
C LEU A 81 9.27 0.20 -8.32
N ILE A 82 8.73 1.43 -8.40
CA ILE A 82 8.54 2.30 -7.23
C ILE A 82 7.56 1.67 -6.25
N ILE A 83 6.41 1.20 -6.76
CA ILE A 83 5.36 0.62 -5.92
C ILE A 83 5.83 -0.68 -5.28
N SER A 84 6.47 -1.58 -6.03
CA SER A 84 7.02 -2.82 -5.49
C SER A 84 8.08 -2.54 -4.43
N THR A 85 8.89 -1.49 -4.60
CA THR A 85 9.86 -1.05 -3.59
C THR A 85 9.17 -0.55 -2.32
N ILE A 86 8.19 0.36 -2.44
CA ILE A 86 7.42 0.86 -1.27
C ILE A 86 6.75 -0.30 -0.54
N GLN A 87 6.07 -1.20 -1.26
CA GLN A 87 5.41 -2.35 -0.66
C GLN A 87 6.42 -3.25 0.05
N ARG A 88 7.59 -3.50 -0.54
CA ARG A 88 8.63 -4.34 0.07
C ARG A 88 9.18 -3.71 1.36
N GLU A 89 9.64 -2.47 1.28
CA GLU A 89 10.35 -1.79 2.37
C GLU A 89 9.41 -1.31 3.48
N MET A 90 8.16 -0.97 3.16
CA MET A 90 7.24 -0.35 4.12
C MET A 90 6.17 -1.31 4.61
N PHE A 91 5.55 -2.08 3.72
CA PHE A 91 4.46 -2.99 4.09
C PHE A 91 4.99 -4.38 4.48
N TRP A 92 5.62 -5.09 3.55
CA TRP A 92 6.03 -6.48 3.73
C TRP A 92 7.12 -6.64 4.79
N ALA A 93 8.01 -5.65 4.96
CA ALA A 93 9.03 -5.66 6.00
C ALA A 93 8.47 -5.45 7.41
N HIS A 94 7.32 -4.78 7.55
CA HIS A 94 6.80 -4.31 8.84
C HIS A 94 5.45 -4.88 9.23
N MET A 95 4.72 -5.55 8.33
CA MET A 95 3.44 -6.19 8.65
C MET A 95 3.60 -7.26 9.74
N LYS A 96 2.68 -7.27 10.70
CA LYS A 96 2.64 -8.21 11.82
C LYS A 96 1.44 -9.11 11.70
N GLY A 97 1.70 -10.38 11.42
CA GLY A 97 0.69 -11.43 11.42
C GLY A 97 -0.29 -11.33 10.26
N GLN A 98 -1.50 -11.82 10.49
CA GLN A 98 -2.56 -11.90 9.48
C GLN A 98 -3.46 -10.66 9.49
N GLY A 99 -4.14 -10.43 8.36
CA GLY A 99 -5.13 -9.35 8.25
C GLY A 99 -6.34 -9.60 9.13
N ILE A 100 -6.74 -8.59 9.88
CA ILE A 100 -7.96 -8.56 10.68
C ILE A 100 -9.08 -8.05 9.78
N ARG A 101 -10.04 -8.91 9.46
CA ARG A 101 -11.20 -8.54 8.63
C ARG A 101 -12.22 -7.77 9.46
N PHE A 102 -12.76 -6.69 8.90
CA PHE A 102 -13.92 -6.03 9.47
C PHE A 102 -15.12 -6.95 9.35
N CYS A 103 -15.61 -7.49 10.47
CA CYS A 103 -16.93 -8.09 10.51
C CYS A 103 -17.95 -6.96 10.38
N GLY A 104 -18.67 -6.90 9.25
CA GLY A 104 -19.78 -5.96 9.10
C GLY A 104 -20.84 -6.22 10.17
N PHE A 105 -21.25 -5.16 10.88
CA PHE A 105 -22.60 -5.13 11.43
C PHE A 105 -23.54 -5.04 10.22
N ASN A 106 -24.38 -6.07 10.06
CA ASN A 106 -25.46 -6.12 9.07
C ASN A 106 -26.34 -4.87 9.13
#